data_AF-A0A1F5UHI0-F1
#
_entry.id   AF-A0A1F5UHI0-F1
#
_cell.length_a   1.000
_cell.length_b   1.000
_cell.length_c   1.000
_cell.angle_alpha   90.00
_cell.angle_beta   90.00
_cell.angle_gamma   90.00
#
_symmetry.space_group_name_H-M   'P 1'
#
loop_
_entity.id
_entity.type
_entity.pdbx_description
1 polymer ?
#
loop_
_entity_poly.entity_id
_entity_poly.type
_entity_poly.pdbx_seq_one_letter_code
_entity_poly.pdbx_strand_id
1 'polypeptide(L)'
;MGNPENLTRLLQFGSLFQNNLNCICGVFYDTAKILYYKQKRKSERLKTPYILKQNDISHVIGLTHYHYKKNKKINLHNGIYLLSKSLTETQALEYYQNNLIGKTKDIHGQSVIIDEDGICFLYKDNATGFHDIAPENYVEPRGRRLPWIRYTIENSKEIYKQDGPSRSLFFYVFEFEIPMSSQSNAIDYFVVVLKSERGKDLKFLTAYPVNKYNQFLNKIEEFYPYQHQAPKI
;
A
#
# COMPACT_ATOMS: atom_id res chain seq x y z
N MET A 1 -11.39 5.55 -49.67
CA MET A 1 -10.25 5.13 -48.81
C MET A 1 -10.42 5.83 -47.47
N GLY A 2 -10.67 5.08 -46.39
CA GLY A 2 -10.88 5.66 -45.06
C GLY A 2 -9.56 6.21 -44.50
N ASN A 3 -9.58 7.45 -44.00
CA ASN A 3 -8.40 8.08 -43.41
C ASN A 3 -7.92 7.24 -42.20
N PRO A 4 -6.71 6.66 -42.23
CA PRO A 4 -6.18 5.84 -41.14
C PRO A 4 -6.19 6.56 -39.77
N GLU A 5 -6.09 7.88 -39.75
CA GLU A 5 -6.20 8.70 -38.53
C GLU A 5 -7.57 8.59 -37.84
N ASN A 6 -8.65 8.42 -38.62
CA ASN A 6 -10.00 8.25 -38.07
C ASN A 6 -10.19 6.87 -37.43
N LEU A 7 -9.52 5.84 -37.96
CA LEU A 7 -9.54 4.49 -37.39
C LEU A 7 -8.77 4.44 -36.07
N THR A 8 -7.59 5.08 -36.02
CA THR A 8 -6.79 5.22 -34.80
C THR A 8 -7.53 5.99 -33.71
N ARG A 9 -8.21 7.09 -34.07
CA ARG A 9 -9.07 7.84 -33.13
C ARG A 9 -10.21 6.98 -32.59
N LEU A 10 -10.94 6.25 -33.44
CA LEU A 10 -12.04 5.38 -33.01
C LEU A 10 -11.58 4.24 -32.07
N LEU A 11 -10.44 3.63 -32.36
CA LEU A 11 -9.83 2.61 -31.50
C LEU A 11 -9.35 3.20 -30.17
N GLN A 12 -8.77 4.41 -30.19
CA GLN A 12 -8.41 5.15 -28.98
C GLN A 12 -9.64 5.51 -28.14
N PHE A 13 -10.71 6.01 -28.76
CA PHE A 13 -11.99 6.31 -28.09
C PHE A 13 -12.62 5.05 -27.48
N GLY A 14 -12.66 3.94 -28.22
CA GLY A 14 -13.16 2.66 -27.70
C GLY A 14 -12.34 2.16 -26.52
N SER A 15 -11.01 2.23 -26.59
CA SER A 15 -10.13 1.79 -25.50
C SER A 15 -10.22 2.70 -24.26
N LEU A 16 -10.28 4.02 -24.43
CA LEU A 16 -10.48 4.99 -23.35
C LEU A 16 -11.85 4.81 -22.69
N PHE A 17 -12.90 4.62 -23.49
CA PHE A 17 -14.25 4.38 -22.98
C PHE A 17 -14.31 3.10 -22.15
N GLN A 18 -13.73 2.00 -22.65
CA GLN A 18 -13.68 0.74 -21.91
C GLN A 18 -12.87 0.82 -20.62
N ASN A 19 -11.72 1.49 -20.64
CA ASN A 19 -10.90 1.70 -19.44
C ASN A 19 -11.63 2.54 -18.39
N ASN A 20 -12.33 3.59 -18.82
CA ASN A 20 -13.14 4.42 -17.94
C ASN A 20 -14.33 3.65 -17.37
N LEU A 21 -15.03 2.86 -18.19
CA LEU A 21 -16.12 1.98 -17.73
C LEU A 21 -15.61 0.97 -16.69
N ASN A 22 -14.50 0.28 -16.97
CA ASN A 22 -13.92 -0.68 -16.05
C ASN A 22 -13.52 -0.01 -14.71
N CYS A 23 -12.95 1.20 -14.77
CA CYS A 23 -12.62 1.99 -13.59
C CYS A 23 -13.90 2.35 -12.79
N ILE A 24 -14.92 2.89 -13.45
CA ILE A 24 -16.19 3.27 -12.81
C ILE A 24 -16.86 2.05 -12.17
N CYS A 25 -17.02 0.96 -12.91
CA CYS A 25 -17.60 -0.28 -12.40
C CYS A 25 -16.80 -0.83 -11.22
N GLY A 26 -15.47 -0.84 -11.32
CA GLY A 26 -14.58 -1.27 -10.23
C GLY A 26 -14.73 -0.42 -8.97
N VAL A 27 -14.73 0.91 -9.12
CA VAL A 27 -14.93 1.87 -8.02
C VAL A 27 -16.27 1.62 -7.31
N PHE A 28 -17.37 1.48 -8.05
CA PHE A 28 -18.68 1.24 -7.44
C PHE A 28 -18.80 -0.14 -6.80
N TYR A 29 -18.26 -1.18 -7.45
CA TYR A 29 -18.24 -2.53 -6.91
C TYR A 29 -17.48 -2.61 -5.58
N ASP A 30 -16.25 -2.07 -5.54
CA ASP A 30 -15.42 -2.08 -4.34
C ASP A 30 -15.99 -1.17 -3.25
N THR A 31 -16.56 -0.02 -3.63
CA THR A 31 -17.28 0.85 -2.70
C THR A 31 -18.41 0.12 -2.02
N ALA A 32 -19.30 -0.52 -2.79
CA ALA A 32 -20.45 -1.24 -2.25
C ALA A 32 -19.99 -2.37 -1.30
N LYS A 33 -18.93 -3.07 -1.67
CA LYS A 33 -18.36 -4.16 -0.88
C LYS A 33 -17.77 -3.66 0.46
N ILE A 34 -16.95 -2.62 0.44
CA ILE A 34 -16.38 -2.01 1.65
C ILE A 34 -17.50 -1.51 2.56
N LEU A 35 -18.47 -0.78 2.00
CA LEU A 35 -19.60 -0.24 2.74
C LEU A 35 -20.45 -1.34 3.40
N TYR A 36 -20.74 -2.44 2.68
CA TYR A 36 -21.44 -3.59 3.23
C TYR A 36 -20.72 -4.15 4.46
N TYR A 37 -19.41 -4.42 4.35
CA TYR A 37 -18.65 -4.96 5.48
C TYR A 37 -18.49 -3.94 6.62
N LYS A 38 -18.32 -2.66 6.32
CA LYS A 38 -18.29 -1.58 7.32
C LYS A 38 -19.59 -1.52 8.10
N GLN A 39 -20.73 -1.56 7.41
CA GLN A 39 -22.05 -1.54 8.02
C GLN A 39 -22.27 -2.77 8.90
N LYS A 40 -21.90 -3.96 8.40
CA LYS A 40 -21.97 -5.21 9.15
C LYS A 40 -21.15 -5.13 10.45
N ARG A 41 -19.86 -4.78 10.36
CA ARG A 41 -18.96 -4.65 11.53
C ARG A 41 -19.47 -3.63 12.56
N LYS A 42 -19.95 -2.46 12.10
CA LYS A 42 -20.51 -1.43 13.01
C LYS A 42 -21.80 -1.92 13.68
N SER A 43 -22.68 -2.60 12.94
CA SER A 43 -23.94 -3.12 13.48
C SER A 43 -23.69 -4.21 14.54
N GLU A 44 -22.76 -5.12 14.26
CA GLU A 44 -22.33 -6.16 15.21
C GLU A 44 -21.75 -5.55 16.49
N ARG A 45 -20.85 -4.55 16.35
CA ARG A 45 -20.23 -3.88 17.50
C ARG A 45 -21.25 -3.12 18.37
N LEU A 46 -22.21 -2.47 17.74
CA LEU A 46 -23.26 -1.69 18.42
C LEU A 46 -24.46 -2.54 18.87
N LYS A 47 -24.49 -3.83 18.49
CA LYS A 47 -25.64 -4.74 18.69
C LYS A 47 -26.97 -4.17 18.19
N THR A 48 -26.93 -3.27 17.21
CA THR A 48 -28.10 -2.58 16.63
C THR A 48 -27.84 -2.29 15.15
N PRO A 49 -28.86 -2.22 14.28
CA PRO A 49 -28.68 -1.88 12.88
C PRO A 49 -28.02 -0.50 12.72
N TYR A 50 -26.83 -0.47 12.12
CA TYR A 50 -26.15 0.78 11.79
C TYR A 50 -26.55 1.25 10.39
N ILE A 51 -26.93 2.51 10.26
CA ILE A 51 -27.16 3.16 8.96
C ILE A 51 -25.90 3.98 8.61
N LEU A 52 -25.34 3.72 7.42
CA LEU A 52 -24.19 4.43 6.91
C LEU A 52 -24.52 5.92 6.70
N LYS A 53 -23.62 6.80 7.14
CA LYS A 53 -23.76 8.23 6.90
C LYS A 53 -23.26 8.60 5.51
N GLN A 54 -23.77 9.69 4.94
CA GLN A 54 -23.27 10.21 3.67
C GLN A 54 -21.74 10.40 3.67
N ASN A 55 -21.17 10.88 4.78
CA ASN A 55 -19.72 11.03 4.91
C ASN A 55 -18.96 9.69 4.85
N ASP A 56 -19.53 8.59 5.40
CA ASP A 56 -18.92 7.26 5.27
C ASP A 56 -18.89 6.82 3.79
N ILE A 57 -19.98 7.09 3.06
CA ILE A 57 -20.13 6.74 1.64
C ILE A 57 -19.17 7.55 0.77
N SER A 58 -19.19 8.89 0.91
CA SER A 58 -18.32 9.79 0.14
C SER A 58 -16.84 9.49 0.38
N HIS A 59 -16.46 9.19 1.63
CA HIS A 59 -15.09 8.79 1.98
C HIS A 59 -14.65 7.53 1.23
N VAL A 60 -15.46 6.48 1.26
CA VAL A 60 -15.13 5.20 0.62
C VAL A 60 -15.10 5.32 -0.91
N ILE A 61 -15.99 6.12 -1.51
CA ILE A 61 -15.94 6.42 -2.95
C ILE A 61 -14.64 7.15 -3.29
N GLY A 62 -14.28 8.19 -2.52
CA GLY A 62 -13.05 8.95 -2.76
C GLY A 62 -11.80 8.07 -2.63
N LEU A 63 -11.78 7.19 -1.65
CA LEU A 63 -10.69 6.25 -1.40
C LEU A 63 -10.53 5.22 -2.51
N THR A 64 -11.63 4.58 -2.94
CA THR A 64 -11.59 3.59 -4.03
C THR A 64 -11.20 4.24 -5.34
N HIS A 65 -11.80 5.38 -5.68
CA HIS A 65 -11.39 6.15 -6.86
C HIS A 65 -9.91 6.55 -6.82
N TYR A 66 -9.40 6.96 -5.66
CA TYR A 66 -7.98 7.26 -5.50
C TYR A 66 -7.10 6.04 -5.75
N HIS A 67 -7.45 4.87 -5.20
CA HIS A 67 -6.76 3.60 -5.46
C HIS A 67 -6.68 3.32 -6.97
N TYR A 68 -7.83 3.28 -7.66
CA TYR A 68 -7.88 3.02 -9.10
C TYR A 68 -7.08 4.03 -9.93
N LYS A 69 -7.01 5.29 -9.49
CA LYS A 69 -6.25 6.35 -10.18
C LYS A 69 -4.73 6.27 -9.95
N LYS A 70 -4.30 5.75 -8.81
CA LYS A 70 -2.90 5.77 -8.35
C LYS A 70 -2.21 4.41 -8.44
N ASN A 71 -2.99 3.34 -8.58
CA ASN A 71 -2.49 1.99 -8.71
C ASN A 71 -1.42 1.92 -9.81
N LYS A 72 -0.23 1.49 -9.39
CA LYS A 72 0.90 1.18 -10.27
C LYS A 72 1.43 -0.19 -9.91
N LYS A 73 1.39 -1.08 -10.90
CA LYS A 73 1.94 -2.42 -10.83
C LYS A 73 3.37 -2.46 -11.35
N ILE A 74 4.23 -3.17 -10.65
CA ILE A 74 5.56 -3.53 -11.15
C ILE A 74 5.70 -5.04 -11.20
N ASN A 75 6.14 -5.50 -12.37
CA ASN A 75 6.66 -6.84 -12.56
C ASN A 75 8.02 -6.96 -11.90
N LEU A 76 8.21 -7.93 -11.00
CA LEU A 76 9.50 -8.16 -10.35
C LEU A 76 10.63 -8.53 -11.33
N HIS A 77 10.29 -8.90 -12.57
CA HIS A 77 11.26 -9.05 -13.66
C HIS A 77 11.99 -7.74 -14.01
N ASN A 78 11.47 -6.56 -13.60
CA ASN A 78 11.99 -5.25 -13.97
C ASN A 78 12.99 -4.64 -12.96
N GLY A 79 13.67 -5.46 -12.14
CA GLY A 79 14.87 -5.04 -11.40
C GLY A 79 14.75 -4.95 -9.87
N ILE A 80 13.56 -5.08 -9.29
CA ILE A 80 13.38 -5.21 -7.83
C ILE A 80 13.18 -6.69 -7.55
N TYR A 81 14.22 -7.35 -7.07
CA TYR A 81 14.19 -8.77 -6.78
C TYR A 81 13.72 -9.04 -5.35
N LEU A 82 13.17 -10.24 -5.14
CA LEU A 82 13.08 -10.83 -3.81
C LEU A 82 14.45 -11.34 -3.42
N LEU A 83 14.85 -11.18 -2.16
CA LEU A 83 16.01 -11.91 -1.65
C LEU A 83 15.75 -13.44 -1.73
N SER A 84 16.82 -14.21 -1.58
CA SER A 84 16.87 -15.67 -1.66
C SER A 84 15.59 -16.36 -1.16
N LYS A 85 15.21 -17.47 -1.82
CA LYS A 85 14.07 -18.31 -1.39
C LYS A 85 14.22 -18.85 0.02
N SER A 86 15.46 -19.03 0.48
CA SER A 86 15.85 -19.36 1.84
C SER A 86 16.71 -18.21 2.37
N LEU A 87 16.12 -17.31 3.14
CA LEU A 87 16.79 -16.16 3.74
C LEU A 87 16.92 -16.39 5.25
N THR A 88 18.15 -16.43 5.75
CA THR A 88 18.38 -16.53 7.20
C THR A 88 18.17 -15.18 7.89
N GLU A 89 17.92 -15.22 9.20
CA GLU A 89 17.83 -14.01 10.02
C GLU A 89 19.10 -13.15 9.88
N THR A 90 20.29 -13.76 10.00
CA THR A 90 21.58 -13.05 9.86
C THR A 90 21.71 -12.33 8.53
N GLN A 91 21.35 -12.98 7.42
CA GLN A 91 21.37 -12.35 6.09
C GLN A 91 20.39 -11.18 5.97
N ALA A 92 19.20 -11.31 6.57
CA ALA A 92 18.21 -10.23 6.60
C ALA A 92 18.69 -9.04 7.44
N LEU A 93 19.31 -9.29 8.58
CA LEU A 93 19.89 -8.27 9.45
C LEU A 93 21.02 -7.52 8.74
N GLU A 94 21.96 -8.25 8.14
CA GLU A 94 23.07 -7.68 7.37
C GLU A 94 22.55 -6.82 6.20
N TYR A 95 21.55 -7.32 5.46
CA TYR A 95 20.95 -6.54 4.39
C TYR A 95 20.29 -5.25 4.93
N TYR A 96 19.54 -5.35 6.04
CA TYR A 96 18.87 -4.19 6.66
C TYR A 96 19.89 -3.12 7.04
N GLN A 97 20.95 -3.52 7.74
CA GLN A 97 22.00 -2.61 8.22
C GLN A 97 22.74 -1.93 7.06
N ASN A 98 23.12 -2.71 6.04
CA ASN A 98 23.97 -2.22 4.96
C ASN A 98 23.21 -1.47 3.86
N ASN A 99 21.91 -1.74 3.66
CA ASN A 99 21.15 -1.24 2.50
C ASN A 99 19.91 -0.43 2.86
N LEU A 100 19.32 -0.62 4.06
CA LEU A 100 18.08 0.07 4.43
C LEU A 100 18.30 1.22 5.40
N ILE A 101 19.15 1.06 6.42
CA ILE A 101 19.40 2.13 7.41
C ILE A 101 19.89 3.41 6.70
N GLY A 102 19.42 4.55 7.18
CA GLY A 102 19.83 5.88 6.73
C GLY A 102 18.66 6.74 6.27
N LYS A 103 19.00 7.80 5.54
CA LYS A 103 18.01 8.75 5.01
C LYS A 103 17.67 8.43 3.57
N THR A 104 16.42 8.62 3.21
CA THR A 104 15.93 8.68 1.82
C THR A 104 14.92 9.81 1.69
N LYS A 105 14.35 9.98 0.48
CA LYS A 105 13.25 10.91 0.22
C LYS A 105 12.07 10.16 -0.35
N ASP A 106 10.88 10.57 0.01
CA ASP A 106 9.67 10.07 -0.64
C ASP A 106 9.51 10.67 -2.06
N ILE A 107 8.46 10.24 -2.78
CA ILE A 107 8.11 10.75 -4.12
C ILE A 107 7.86 12.28 -4.16
N HIS A 108 7.62 12.91 -3.01
CA HIS A 108 7.37 14.34 -2.85
C HIS A 108 8.61 15.11 -2.35
N GLY A 109 9.74 14.44 -2.17
CA GLY A 109 10.99 15.02 -1.67
C GLY A 109 11.06 15.19 -0.15
N GLN A 110 10.07 14.71 0.61
CA GLN A 110 10.07 14.72 2.07
C GLN A 110 11.13 13.76 2.61
N SER A 111 11.90 14.20 3.61
CA SER A 111 12.92 13.38 4.27
C SER A 111 12.29 12.21 5.02
N VAL A 112 12.81 11.01 4.77
CA VAL A 112 12.43 9.77 5.44
C VAL A 112 13.67 9.16 6.11
N ILE A 113 13.56 8.83 7.39
CA ILE A 113 14.59 8.19 8.19
C ILE A 113 14.21 6.73 8.42
N ILE A 114 15.09 5.81 8.06
CA ILE A 114 15.05 4.40 8.42
C ILE A 114 16.16 4.19 9.45
N ASP A 115 15.80 3.95 10.71
CA ASP A 115 16.71 3.75 11.83
C ASP A 115 16.81 2.27 12.22
N GLU A 116 17.65 1.98 13.23
CA GLU A 116 17.88 0.64 13.75
C GLU A 116 16.60 0.01 14.31
N ASP A 117 15.75 0.80 14.98
CA ASP A 117 14.47 0.36 15.55
C ASP A 117 13.52 -0.22 14.50
N GLY A 118 13.64 0.20 13.25
CA GLY A 118 12.84 -0.34 12.17
C GLY A 118 13.01 -1.84 11.97
N ILE A 119 14.13 -2.44 12.42
CA ILE A 119 14.42 -3.88 12.29
C ILE A 119 13.37 -4.77 12.95
N CYS A 120 12.67 -4.25 13.97
CA CYS A 120 11.56 -4.92 14.65
C CYS A 120 10.48 -5.41 13.67
N PHE A 121 10.35 -4.78 12.49
CA PHE A 121 9.38 -5.19 11.48
C PHE A 121 9.60 -6.64 10.98
N LEU A 122 10.83 -7.16 11.04
CA LEU A 122 11.17 -8.54 10.62
C LEU A 122 10.58 -9.60 11.55
N TYR A 123 10.21 -9.20 12.77
CA TYR A 123 9.79 -10.10 13.83
C TYR A 123 8.29 -9.98 14.05
N LYS A 124 7.62 -11.10 14.34
CA LYS A 124 6.21 -11.12 14.72
C LYS A 124 5.96 -12.25 15.69
N ASP A 125 5.66 -11.90 16.93
CA ASP A 125 5.13 -12.88 17.88
C ASP A 125 3.68 -13.21 17.49
N ASN A 126 3.41 -14.48 17.24
CA ASN A 126 2.08 -14.97 16.87
C ASN A 126 1.11 -15.04 18.06
N ALA A 127 1.63 -15.17 19.29
CA ALA A 127 0.81 -15.23 20.49
C ALA A 127 0.28 -13.85 20.88
N THR A 128 1.16 -12.85 20.92
CA THR A 128 0.78 -11.48 21.32
C THR A 128 0.37 -10.60 20.14
N GLY A 129 0.83 -10.93 18.94
CA GLY A 129 0.69 -10.06 17.79
C GLY A 129 1.57 -8.81 17.84
N PHE A 130 2.60 -8.76 18.70
CA PHE A 130 3.57 -7.66 18.73
C PHE A 130 4.84 -7.96 17.92
N HIS A 131 5.66 -6.92 17.75
CA HIS A 131 6.94 -6.99 17.06
C HIS A 131 8.04 -7.14 18.10
N ASP A 132 8.31 -8.39 18.49
CA ASP A 132 9.27 -8.71 19.56
C ASP A 132 10.49 -9.42 18.95
N ILE A 133 11.66 -8.82 19.13
CA ILE A 133 12.92 -9.36 18.60
C ILE A 133 13.29 -10.63 19.37
N ALA A 134 13.05 -11.76 18.74
CA ALA A 134 13.52 -13.08 19.16
C ALA A 134 13.67 -13.96 17.91
N PRO A 135 14.67 -14.86 17.84
CA PRO A 135 14.90 -15.70 16.65
C PRO A 135 13.66 -16.49 16.22
N GLU A 136 12.88 -17.00 17.17
CA GLU A 136 11.62 -17.73 16.94
C GLU A 136 10.51 -16.87 16.33
N ASN A 137 10.59 -15.55 16.49
CA ASN A 137 9.63 -14.60 15.94
C ASN A 137 10.04 -14.10 14.54
N TYR A 138 11.21 -14.51 14.02
CA TYR A 138 11.67 -14.09 12.70
C TYR A 138 10.72 -14.57 11.60
N VAL A 139 10.28 -13.63 10.75
CA VAL A 139 9.38 -13.92 9.63
C VAL A 139 10.14 -13.78 8.32
N GLU A 140 10.69 -14.90 7.82
CA GLU A 140 11.43 -14.96 6.56
C GLU A 140 10.73 -14.24 5.39
N PRO A 141 9.41 -14.41 5.14
CA PRO A 141 8.72 -13.67 4.08
C PRO A 141 8.88 -12.14 4.16
N ARG A 142 9.04 -11.57 5.37
CA ARG A 142 9.29 -10.12 5.54
C ARG A 142 10.72 -9.77 5.16
N GLY A 143 11.69 -10.57 5.59
CA GLY A 143 13.09 -10.42 5.19
C GLY A 143 13.28 -10.46 3.68
N ARG A 144 12.60 -11.37 2.98
CA ARG A 144 12.69 -11.49 1.51
C ARG A 144 12.25 -10.24 0.75
N ARG A 145 11.44 -9.38 1.37
CA ARG A 145 10.88 -8.15 0.80
C ARG A 145 11.61 -6.88 1.24
N LEU A 146 12.74 -6.99 1.96
CA LEU A 146 13.57 -5.85 2.35
C LEU A 146 13.87 -4.88 1.19
N PRO A 147 14.23 -5.33 -0.03
CA PRO A 147 14.48 -4.42 -1.16
C PRO A 147 13.28 -3.54 -1.53
N TRP A 148 12.06 -3.95 -1.19
CA TRP A 148 10.83 -3.27 -1.59
C TRP A 148 10.55 -2.04 -0.72
N ILE A 149 11.15 -1.92 0.45
CA ILE A 149 10.87 -0.85 1.42
C ILE A 149 11.25 0.52 0.84
N ARG A 150 12.53 0.72 0.53
CA ARG A 150 13.01 1.97 -0.07
C ARG A 150 12.31 2.27 -1.38
N TYR A 151 12.17 1.25 -2.22
CA TYR A 151 11.47 1.40 -3.48
C TYR A 151 10.04 1.94 -3.30
N THR A 152 9.28 1.37 -2.37
CA THR A 152 7.90 1.80 -2.07
C THR A 152 7.85 3.22 -1.55
N ILE A 153 8.78 3.60 -0.66
CA ILE A 153 8.89 4.97 -0.13
C ILE A 153 9.14 5.97 -1.27
N GLU A 154 10.12 5.68 -2.12
CA GLU A 154 10.61 6.60 -3.14
C GLU A 154 9.65 6.71 -4.34
N ASN A 155 8.86 5.68 -4.63
CA ASN A 155 8.11 5.57 -5.88
C ASN A 155 6.58 5.52 -5.72
N SER A 156 6.06 5.24 -4.51
CA SER A 156 4.61 5.10 -4.32
C SER A 156 3.90 6.42 -4.58
N LYS A 157 2.93 6.41 -5.50
CA LYS A 157 2.00 7.52 -5.75
C LYS A 157 0.67 7.33 -5.01
N GLU A 158 0.52 6.21 -4.32
CA GLU A 158 -0.67 5.80 -3.60
C GLU A 158 -0.35 5.87 -2.12
N ILE A 159 -0.58 7.06 -1.56
CA ILE A 159 -0.24 7.37 -0.17
C ILE A 159 -1.54 7.69 0.56
N TYR A 160 -1.72 7.06 1.70
CA TYR A 160 -2.83 7.36 2.62
C TYR A 160 -2.31 7.94 3.91
N LYS A 161 -3.11 8.76 4.59
CA LYS A 161 -2.77 9.42 5.84
C LYS A 161 -3.83 9.17 6.89
N GLN A 162 -3.40 8.91 8.12
CA GLN A 162 -4.25 8.88 9.30
C GLN A 162 -3.66 9.81 10.35
N ASP A 163 -4.45 10.79 10.76
CA ASP A 163 -4.05 11.75 11.78
C ASP A 163 -4.45 11.25 13.17
N GLY A 164 -3.47 11.17 14.06
CA GLY A 164 -3.67 10.94 15.49
C GLY A 164 -3.35 12.19 16.32
N PRO A 165 -3.62 12.17 17.64
CA PRO A 165 -3.42 13.33 18.51
C PRO A 165 -1.96 13.85 18.51
N SER A 166 -1.00 12.92 18.57
CA SER A 166 0.44 13.20 18.71
C SER A 166 1.27 12.92 17.46
N ARG A 167 0.76 12.07 16.55
CA ARG A 167 1.47 11.61 15.37
C ARG A 167 0.52 11.38 14.20
N SER A 168 1.03 11.55 12.99
CA SER A 168 0.37 11.12 11.76
C SER A 168 1.03 9.86 11.24
N LEU A 169 0.23 8.93 10.73
CA LEU A 169 0.70 7.75 10.00
C LEU A 169 0.49 7.95 8.52
N PHE A 170 1.48 7.55 7.73
CA PHE A 170 1.45 7.57 6.27
C PHE A 170 1.63 6.15 5.76
N PHE A 171 0.73 5.72 4.88
CA PHE A 171 0.65 4.39 4.30
C PHE A 171 1.00 4.49 2.83
N TYR A 172 2.23 4.10 2.50
CA TYR A 172 2.73 4.05 1.13
C TYR A 172 2.42 2.67 0.56
N VAL A 173 1.75 2.62 -0.58
CA VAL A 173 1.33 1.38 -1.22
C VAL A 173 2.02 1.21 -2.55
N PHE A 174 2.52 0.00 -2.82
CA PHE A 174 3.01 -0.38 -4.14
C PHE A 174 2.54 -1.79 -4.47
N GLU A 175 2.11 -2.02 -5.72
CA GLU A 175 1.70 -3.35 -6.18
C GLU A 175 2.86 -4.08 -6.86
N PHE A 176 3.22 -5.22 -6.29
CA PHE A 176 4.25 -6.10 -6.83
C PHE A 176 3.63 -7.35 -7.42
N GLU A 177 3.95 -7.61 -8.68
CA GLU A 177 3.52 -8.80 -9.40
C GLU A 177 4.63 -9.88 -9.32
N ILE A 178 4.34 -10.90 -8.51
CA ILE A 178 5.25 -12.00 -8.21
C ILE A 178 5.00 -13.15 -9.19
N PRO A 179 6.00 -13.54 -10.01
CA PRO A 179 5.86 -14.67 -10.89
C PRO A 179 5.65 -15.95 -10.08
N MET A 180 4.55 -16.65 -10.38
CA MET A 180 4.26 -17.97 -9.84
C MET A 180 4.47 -19.04 -10.92
N SER A 181 4.71 -20.27 -10.49
CA SER A 181 4.85 -21.42 -11.40
C SER A 181 3.54 -21.78 -12.12
N SER A 182 2.39 -21.34 -11.59
CA SER A 182 1.09 -21.39 -12.28
C SER A 182 0.91 -20.17 -13.18
N GLN A 183 0.14 -20.29 -14.27
CA GLN A 183 -0.11 -19.27 -15.30
C GLN A 183 -0.63 -17.89 -14.81
N SER A 184 -0.80 -17.68 -13.50
CA SER A 184 -1.20 -16.43 -12.90
C SER A 184 -0.13 -15.93 -11.93
N ASN A 185 0.33 -14.69 -12.12
CA ASN A 185 1.18 -14.02 -11.15
C ASN A 185 0.39 -13.68 -9.87
N ALA A 186 1.05 -13.72 -8.72
CA ALA A 186 0.47 -13.27 -7.46
C ALA A 186 0.68 -11.76 -7.30
N ILE A 187 -0.34 -11.04 -6.86
CA ILE A 187 -0.24 -9.61 -6.57
C ILE A 187 -0.06 -9.42 -5.06
N ASP A 188 1.04 -8.79 -4.67
CA ASP A 188 1.29 -8.32 -3.32
C ASP A 188 1.10 -6.80 -3.26
N TYR A 189 0.10 -6.34 -2.50
CA TYR A 189 -0.03 -4.95 -2.11
C TYR A 189 0.94 -4.71 -0.96
N PHE A 190 2.15 -4.25 -1.26
CA PHE A 190 3.16 -4.01 -0.26
C PHE A 190 2.97 -2.63 0.36
N VAL A 191 2.80 -2.62 1.68
CA VAL A 191 2.53 -1.41 2.45
C VAL A 191 3.76 -1.07 3.28
N VAL A 192 4.24 0.16 3.15
CA VAL A 192 5.22 0.76 4.05
C VAL A 192 4.53 1.82 4.90
N VAL A 193 4.66 1.71 6.22
CA VAL A 193 4.09 2.64 7.18
C VAL A 193 5.19 3.54 7.71
N LEU A 194 5.01 4.85 7.51
CA LEU A 194 5.85 5.89 8.08
C LEU A 194 5.06 6.67 9.14
N LYS A 195 5.74 7.14 10.18
CA LYS A 195 5.19 8.01 11.22
C LYS A 195 5.81 9.40 11.11
N SER A 196 5.02 10.44 11.30
CA SER A 196 5.49 11.81 11.45
C SER A 196 5.08 12.35 12.81
N GLU A 197 6.05 12.87 13.55
CA GLU A 197 5.77 13.80 14.64
C GLU A 197 5.69 15.21 14.04
N ARG A 198 4.82 16.07 14.57
CA ARG A 198 4.53 17.40 13.97
C ARG A 198 5.83 18.15 13.60
N GLY A 199 5.98 18.44 12.30
CA GLY A 199 7.11 19.23 11.76
C GLY A 199 8.44 18.49 11.65
N LYS A 200 8.48 17.17 11.90
CA LYS A 200 9.70 16.35 11.79
C LYS A 200 9.69 15.46 10.55
N ASP A 201 10.87 14.95 10.23
CA ASP A 201 11.09 13.90 9.22
C ASP A 201 10.15 12.71 9.43
N LEU A 202 9.77 12.07 8.32
CA LEU A 202 9.05 10.81 8.38
C LEU A 202 10.00 9.73 8.92
N LYS A 203 9.54 8.92 9.87
CA LYS A 203 10.30 7.78 10.38
C LYS A 203 9.65 6.49 9.93
N PHE A 204 10.46 5.53 9.49
CA PHE A 204 9.97 4.18 9.23
C PHE A 204 9.39 3.57 10.50
N LEU A 205 8.24 2.91 10.36
CA LEU A 205 7.58 2.21 11.47
C LEU A 205 7.51 0.71 11.19
N THR A 206 6.99 0.31 10.03
CA THR A 206 6.87 -1.11 9.66
C THR A 206 6.60 -1.25 8.16
N ALA A 207 6.72 -2.47 7.65
CA ALA A 207 6.27 -2.83 6.30
C ALA A 207 5.68 -4.23 6.28
N TYR A 208 4.71 -4.48 5.40
CA TYR A 208 4.10 -5.80 5.23
C TYR A 208 3.37 -5.94 3.89
N PRO A 209 3.35 -7.15 3.31
CA PRO A 209 2.50 -7.45 2.17
C PRO A 209 1.05 -7.69 2.59
N VAL A 210 0.12 -7.33 1.71
CA VAL A 210 -1.28 -7.76 1.77
C VAL A 210 -1.60 -8.47 0.45
N ASN A 211 -1.78 -9.78 0.49
CA ASN A 211 -1.93 -10.62 -0.70
C ASN A 211 -3.40 -10.83 -1.14
N LYS A 212 -4.36 -10.32 -0.35
CA LYS A 212 -5.79 -10.39 -0.64
C LYS A 212 -6.34 -9.00 -0.83
N TYR A 213 -6.85 -8.70 -2.02
CA TYR A 213 -7.37 -7.38 -2.38
C TYR A 213 -8.42 -6.86 -1.39
N ASN A 214 -9.38 -7.69 -0.97
CA ASN A 214 -10.39 -7.25 0.00
C ASN A 214 -9.81 -6.94 1.38
N GLN A 215 -8.72 -7.61 1.79
CA GLN A 215 -8.03 -7.30 3.04
C GLN A 215 -7.28 -5.97 2.92
N PHE A 216 -6.70 -5.70 1.75
CA PHE A 216 -6.07 -4.42 1.46
C PHE A 216 -7.07 -3.27 1.54
N LEU A 217 -8.21 -3.37 0.82
CA LEU A 217 -9.27 -2.36 0.85
C LEU A 217 -9.80 -2.08 2.27
N ASN A 218 -10.01 -3.13 3.07
CA ASN A 218 -10.42 -2.98 4.46
C ASN A 218 -9.36 -2.27 5.32
N LYS A 219 -8.06 -2.49 5.05
CA LYS A 219 -6.96 -1.83 5.78
C LYS A 219 -6.89 -0.34 5.48
N ILE A 220 -7.01 0.05 4.21
CA ILE A 220 -6.90 1.46 3.83
C ILE A 220 -8.15 2.27 4.19
N GLU A 221 -9.29 1.61 4.47
CA GLU A 221 -10.57 2.27 4.81
C GLU A 221 -10.46 3.27 5.98
N GLU A 222 -9.56 3.02 6.94
CA GLU A 222 -9.33 3.85 8.12
C GLU A 222 -8.50 5.11 7.85
N PHE A 223 -8.02 5.28 6.62
CA PHE A 223 -7.12 6.34 6.19
C PHE A 223 -7.76 7.25 5.14
N TYR A 224 -7.18 8.43 4.94
CA TYR A 224 -7.57 9.39 3.92
C TYR A 224 -6.54 9.43 2.80
N PRO A 225 -6.94 9.57 1.53
CA PRO A 225 -6.00 9.84 0.44
C PRO A 225 -5.11 11.04 0.75
N TYR A 226 -3.79 10.85 0.71
CA TYR A 226 -2.84 11.94 0.87
C TYR A 226 -2.65 12.66 -0.47
N GLN A 227 -2.84 13.98 -0.42
CA GLN A 227 -2.53 14.89 -1.51
C GLN A 227 -1.48 15.87 -0.98
N HIS A 228 -0.25 15.75 -1.49
CA HIS A 228 0.80 16.71 -1.18
C HIS A 228 0.36 18.10 -1.66
N GLN A 229 0.16 19.03 -0.73
CA GLN A 229 -0.05 20.43 -1.05
C GLN A 229 1.34 21.06 -1.16
N ALA A 230 1.73 21.44 -2.37
CA ALA A 230 2.93 22.24 -2.55
C ALA A 230 2.80 23.51 -1.68
N PRO A 231 3.89 23.97 -1.04
CA PRO A 231 3.85 25.23 -0.31
C PRO A 231 3.38 26.32 -1.28
N LYS A 232 2.37 27.10 -0.87
CA LYS A 232 1.99 28.30 -1.61
C LYS A 232 3.19 29.25 -1.54
N ILE A 233 3.80 29.48 -2.69
CA ILE A 233 4.85 30.50 -2.88
C ILE A 233 4.20 31.88 -2.81
#